data_AF-A0A1S3IYL8-F1
#
_entry.id   AF-A0A1S3IYL8-F1
#
_cell.length_a   1.000
_cell.length_b   1.000
_cell.length_c   1.000
_cell.angle_alpha   90.00
_cell.angle_beta   90.00
_cell.angle_gamma   90.00
#
_symmetry.space_group_name_H-M   'P 1'
#
loop_
_entity.id
_entity.type
_entity.pdbx_description
1 polymer ?
#
loop_
_entity_poly.entity_id
_entity_poly.type
_entity_poly.pdbx_seq_one_letter_code
_entity_poly.pdbx_strand_id
1 'polypeptide(L)'
;MVLEYCRNGSLRDWLLTQKAKGGELSADTADRMTEYAVQIAAGMEHLSNNLIVHKRLMSKNVLLNGKMVAKVMGFGPEGKDAAKNKSRLPTKWMALEILQDPQLKYTTASDVWAFGITLWEIYSLGDLPYPTGHKDKLITLLESGTRPDKPVECPDDIYNQVMLKCMDHDPSKRPSFQQIKDQLNDFFHPPPDDSGIYYGL
;
A
#
# COMPACT_ATOMS: atom_id res chain seq x y z
N MET A 1 -21.82 -8.09 -9.90
CA MET A 1 -20.44 -8.54 -9.67
C MET A 1 -20.46 -9.51 -8.52
N VAL A 2 -19.95 -10.72 -8.69
CA VAL A 2 -19.76 -11.70 -7.60
C VAL A 2 -18.27 -11.68 -7.26
N LEU A 3 -17.92 -11.39 -6.02
CA LEU A 3 -16.54 -11.34 -5.53
C LEU A 3 -16.33 -12.45 -4.50
N GLU A 4 -15.07 -12.91 -4.36
CA GLU A 4 -14.69 -13.80 -3.26
C GLU A 4 -15.07 -13.17 -1.92
N TYR A 5 -15.76 -13.94 -1.06
CA TYR A 5 -16.16 -13.45 0.25
C TYR A 5 -14.97 -13.37 1.19
N CYS A 6 -14.58 -12.15 1.54
CA CYS A 6 -13.49 -11.89 2.47
C CYS A 6 -14.01 -11.69 3.90
N ARG A 7 -14.22 -12.79 4.61
CA ARG A 7 -14.83 -12.80 5.95
C ARG A 7 -14.06 -12.00 7.01
N ASN A 8 -12.77 -11.75 6.81
CA ASN A 8 -11.91 -11.08 7.80
C ASN A 8 -11.85 -9.55 7.61
N GLY A 9 -12.68 -8.99 6.72
CA GLY A 9 -12.81 -7.55 6.55
C GLY A 9 -11.61 -6.92 5.83
N SER A 10 -11.38 -5.63 6.07
CA SER A 10 -10.26 -4.90 5.48
C SER A 10 -8.97 -5.10 6.25
N LEU A 11 -7.84 -5.04 5.56
CA LEU A 11 -6.51 -5.05 6.18
C LEU A 11 -6.39 -3.91 7.20
N ARG A 12 -6.97 -2.74 6.92
CA ARG A 12 -6.99 -1.63 7.88
C ARG A 12 -7.64 -2.01 9.21
N ASP A 13 -8.78 -2.69 9.17
CA ASP A 13 -9.47 -3.11 10.39
C ASP A 13 -8.62 -4.13 11.16
N TRP A 14 -7.99 -5.07 10.45
CA TRP A 14 -7.05 -6.01 11.06
C TRP A 14 -5.86 -5.32 11.73
N LEU A 15 -5.24 -4.34 11.08
CA LEU A 15 -4.12 -3.57 11.63
C LEU A 15 -4.52 -2.83 12.93
N LEU A 16 -5.69 -2.19 12.93
CA LEU A 16 -6.21 -1.52 14.12
C LEU A 16 -6.50 -2.49 15.27
N THR A 17 -6.92 -3.72 14.98
CA THR A 17 -7.07 -4.75 16.04
C THR A 17 -5.73 -5.15 16.64
N GLN A 18 -4.64 -5.17 15.86
CA GLN A 18 -3.30 -5.43 16.41
C GLN A 18 -2.84 -4.25 17.26
N LYS A 19 -3.05 -3.02 16.79
CA LYS A 19 -2.76 -1.80 17.56
C LYS A 19 -3.49 -1.77 18.90
N ALA A 20 -4.75 -2.17 18.94
CA ALA A 20 -5.58 -2.17 20.14
C ALA A 20 -5.13 -3.21 21.20
N LYS A 21 -4.40 -4.26 20.81
CA LYS A 21 -3.81 -5.21 21.77
C LYS A 21 -2.72 -4.55 22.62
N GLY A 22 -2.02 -3.55 22.07
CA GLY A 22 -0.90 -2.87 22.72
C GLY A 22 0.29 -3.81 22.97
N GLY A 23 1.36 -3.24 23.54
CA GLY A 23 2.60 -3.98 23.80
C GLY A 23 3.46 -4.17 22.56
N GLU A 24 4.55 -4.93 22.71
CA GLU A 24 5.44 -5.30 21.61
C GLU A 24 4.74 -6.23 20.62
N LEU A 25 4.97 -5.99 19.33
CA LEU A 25 4.42 -6.81 18.26
C LEU A 25 5.03 -8.22 18.28
N SER A 26 4.19 -9.27 18.22
CA SER A 26 4.72 -10.63 18.11
C SER A 26 5.40 -10.86 16.76
N ALA A 27 6.42 -11.73 16.73
CA ALA A 27 7.11 -12.11 15.49
C ALA A 27 6.12 -12.58 14.42
N ASP A 28 5.16 -13.44 14.77
CA ASP A 28 4.11 -13.90 13.84
C ASP A 28 3.30 -12.75 13.22
N THR A 29 3.06 -11.68 13.98
CA THR A 29 2.29 -10.52 13.48
C THR A 29 3.15 -9.67 12.55
N ALA A 30 4.43 -9.48 12.89
CA ALA A 30 5.40 -8.80 12.02
C ALA A 30 5.60 -9.54 10.70
N ASP A 31 5.75 -10.87 10.74
CA ASP A 31 5.86 -11.71 9.54
C ASP A 31 4.59 -11.62 8.69
N ARG A 32 3.42 -11.64 9.32
CA ARG A 32 2.14 -11.48 8.62
C ARG A 32 2.03 -10.12 7.93
N MET A 33 2.52 -9.05 8.55
CA MET A 33 2.54 -7.71 7.96
C MET A 33 3.40 -7.66 6.69
N THR A 34 4.58 -8.29 6.73
CA THR A 34 5.45 -8.42 5.56
C THR A 34 4.83 -9.33 4.49
N GLU A 35 4.17 -10.42 4.88
CA GLU A 35 3.41 -11.29 3.97
C GLU A 35 2.33 -10.50 3.21
N TYR A 36 1.56 -9.65 3.91
CA TYR A 36 0.56 -8.81 3.27
C TYR A 36 1.18 -7.80 2.30
N ALA A 37 2.31 -7.20 2.66
CA ALA A 37 3.03 -6.29 1.77
C ALA A 37 3.42 -6.98 0.45
N VAL A 38 3.96 -8.21 0.52
CA VAL A 38 4.28 -9.04 -0.65
C VAL A 38 3.03 -9.34 -1.47
N GLN A 39 1.95 -9.81 -0.83
CA GLN A 39 0.71 -10.18 -1.53
C GLN A 39 0.05 -8.98 -2.23
N ILE A 40 0.09 -7.79 -1.62
CA ILE A 40 -0.40 -6.55 -2.24
C ILE A 40 0.49 -6.17 -3.42
N ALA A 41 1.82 -6.26 -3.29
CA ALA A 41 2.75 -5.99 -4.38
C ALA A 41 2.51 -6.92 -5.57
N ALA A 42 2.30 -8.21 -5.33
CA ALA A 42 1.96 -9.20 -6.36
C ALA A 42 0.60 -8.90 -7.03
N GLY A 43 -0.40 -8.49 -6.24
CA GLY A 43 -1.69 -8.05 -6.79
C GLY A 43 -1.56 -6.82 -7.69
N MET A 44 -0.77 -5.83 -7.28
CA MET A 44 -0.54 -4.60 -8.04
C MET A 44 0.34 -4.81 -9.27
N GLU A 45 1.31 -5.72 -9.19
CA GLU A 45 2.08 -6.19 -10.35
C GLU A 45 1.17 -6.80 -11.41
N HIS A 46 0.26 -7.68 -11.01
CA HIS A 46 -0.71 -8.27 -11.93
C HIS A 46 -1.55 -7.19 -12.62
N LEU A 47 -2.05 -6.19 -11.88
CA LEU A 47 -2.79 -5.06 -12.45
C LEU A 47 -1.93 -4.26 -13.44
N SER A 48 -0.70 -3.92 -13.06
CA SER A 48 0.24 -3.18 -13.90
C SER A 48 0.55 -3.91 -15.21
N ASN A 49 0.79 -5.23 -15.16
CA ASN A 49 1.06 -6.06 -16.33
C ASN A 49 -0.15 -6.15 -17.28
N ASN A 50 -1.36 -5.92 -16.76
CA ASN A 50 -2.59 -5.83 -17.55
C ASN A 50 -2.97 -4.38 -17.90
N LEU A 51 -2.06 -3.41 -17.72
CA LEU A 51 -2.27 -1.98 -18.01
C LEU A 51 -3.41 -1.34 -17.19
N ILE A 52 -3.69 -1.87 -16.00
CA ILE A 52 -4.71 -1.38 -15.08
C ILE A 52 -4.06 -0.52 -14.00
N VAL A 53 -4.53 0.73 -13.89
CA VAL A 53 -4.14 1.66 -12.83
C VAL A 53 -5.22 1.69 -11.75
N HIS A 54 -4.86 1.38 -10.52
CA HIS A 54 -5.75 1.21 -9.38
C HIS A 54 -6.33 2.55 -8.86
N LYS A 55 -5.51 3.61 -8.76
CA LYS A 55 -5.87 5.00 -8.39
C LYS A 55 -6.34 5.23 -6.96
N ARG A 56 -6.61 4.16 -6.19
CA ARG A 56 -7.14 4.22 -4.82
C ARG A 56 -6.50 3.18 -3.89
N LEU A 57 -5.23 2.86 -4.10
CA LEU A 57 -4.57 1.88 -3.24
C LEU A 57 -4.39 2.46 -1.82
N MET A 58 -4.86 1.71 -0.83
CA MET A 58 -4.74 2.00 0.60
C MET A 58 -5.12 0.74 1.38
N SER A 59 -4.72 0.62 2.65
CA SER A 59 -5.00 -0.55 3.49
C SER A 59 -6.50 -0.89 3.61
N LYS A 60 -7.38 0.14 3.58
CA LYS A 60 -8.85 -0.02 3.58
C LYS A 60 -9.38 -0.73 2.34
N ASN A 61 -8.66 -0.62 1.23
CA ASN A 61 -8.99 -1.20 -0.07
C ASN A 61 -8.26 -2.53 -0.30
N VAL A 62 -7.76 -3.15 0.76
CA VAL A 62 -7.24 -4.51 0.76
C VAL A 62 -8.13 -5.33 1.68
N LEU A 63 -8.64 -6.47 1.21
CA LEU A 63 -9.45 -7.39 1.99
C LEU A 63 -8.66 -8.63 2.38
N LEU A 64 -9.03 -9.23 3.51
CA LEU A 64 -8.46 -10.48 3.98
C LEU A 64 -9.48 -11.61 3.80
N ASN A 65 -9.12 -12.62 3.01
CA ASN A 65 -9.99 -13.77 2.80
C ASN A 65 -9.99 -14.73 4.01
N GLY A 66 -10.77 -15.82 3.93
CA GLY A 66 -10.90 -16.76 5.04
C GLY A 66 -9.63 -17.47 5.49
N LYS A 67 -8.58 -17.47 4.64
CA LYS A 67 -7.24 -18.01 4.91
C LYS A 67 -6.21 -16.93 5.28
N MET A 68 -6.66 -15.71 5.57
CA MET A 68 -5.79 -14.56 5.84
C MET A 68 -4.87 -14.24 4.66
N VAL A 69 -5.39 -14.32 3.43
CA VAL A 69 -4.70 -13.85 2.22
C VAL A 69 -5.26 -12.49 1.83
N ALA A 70 -4.36 -11.53 1.58
CA ALA A 70 -4.67 -10.19 1.13
C ALA A 70 -5.10 -10.17 -0.34
N LYS A 71 -6.17 -9.42 -0.62
CA LYS A 71 -6.75 -9.21 -1.95
C LYS A 71 -6.98 -7.72 -2.17
N VAL A 72 -6.37 -7.15 -3.20
CA VAL A 72 -6.57 -5.76 -3.60
C VAL A 72 -7.98 -5.59 -4.19
N MET A 73 -8.70 -4.55 -3.76
CA MET A 73 -10.04 -4.21 -4.21
C MET A 73 -10.22 -2.68 -4.33
N GLY A 74 -11.40 -2.24 -4.77
CA GLY A 74 -11.79 -0.84 -4.60
C GLY A 74 -11.12 0.12 -5.59
N PHE A 75 -11.04 -0.30 -6.85
CA PHE A 75 -10.55 0.50 -7.98
C PHE A 75 -11.18 1.90 -8.05
N GLY A 76 -10.37 2.86 -8.50
CA GLY A 76 -10.82 4.24 -8.70
C GLY A 76 -11.90 4.38 -9.77
N PRO A 77 -12.73 5.43 -9.68
CA PRO A 77 -13.76 5.70 -10.68
C PRO A 77 -13.14 5.87 -12.07
N GLU A 78 -13.81 5.35 -13.09
CA GLU A 78 -13.42 5.47 -14.49
C GLU A 78 -14.40 6.35 -15.27
N GLY A 79 -13.95 6.88 -16.41
CA GLY A 79 -14.80 7.64 -17.33
C GLY A 79 -15.49 8.85 -16.69
N LYS A 80 -16.78 9.04 -17.02
CA LYS A 80 -17.57 10.21 -16.60
C LYS A 80 -17.78 10.31 -15.08
N ASP A 81 -17.63 9.22 -14.35
CA ASP A 81 -17.81 9.18 -12.89
C ASP A 81 -16.56 9.64 -12.12
N ALA A 82 -15.40 9.71 -12.78
CA ALA A 82 -14.17 10.25 -12.19
C ALA A 82 -14.32 11.74 -11.83
N ALA A 83 -14.99 12.52 -12.69
CA ALA A 83 -15.23 13.94 -12.45
C ALA A 83 -16.21 14.19 -11.28
N LYS A 84 -17.22 13.32 -11.13
CA LYS A 84 -18.23 13.42 -10.05
C LYS A 84 -17.71 12.95 -8.69
N ASN A 85 -16.75 12.03 -8.67
CA ASN A 85 -16.22 11.41 -7.44
C ASN A 85 -14.86 11.95 -6.99
N LYS A 86 -14.36 13.06 -7.55
CA LYS A 86 -13.06 13.65 -7.15
C LYS A 86 -12.98 13.95 -5.64
N SER A 87 -14.10 14.30 -4.99
CA SER A 87 -14.17 14.58 -3.54
C SER A 87 -14.05 13.35 -2.64
N ARG A 88 -14.06 12.13 -3.20
CA ARG A 88 -13.94 10.85 -2.46
C ARG A 88 -12.59 10.16 -2.65
N LEU A 89 -11.64 10.83 -3.31
CA LEU A 89 -10.31 10.28 -3.56
C LEU A 89 -9.47 10.33 -2.28
N PRO A 90 -8.61 9.33 -2.03
CA PRO A 90 -7.80 9.25 -0.82
C PRO A 90 -6.61 10.22 -0.90
N THR A 91 -6.85 11.52 -0.69
CA THR A 91 -5.86 12.61 -0.89
C THR A 91 -4.48 12.33 -0.25
N LYS A 92 -4.44 11.71 0.95
CA LYS A 92 -3.19 11.40 1.66
C LYS A 92 -2.35 10.28 1.01
N TRP A 93 -2.92 9.49 0.11
CA TRP A 93 -2.25 8.42 -0.63
C TRP A 93 -1.89 8.83 -2.06
N MET A 94 -2.33 10.01 -2.51
CA MET A 94 -2.08 10.47 -3.86
C MET A 94 -0.64 10.93 -4.03
N ALA A 95 -0.06 10.58 -5.18
CA ALA A 95 1.27 11.04 -5.57
C ALA A 95 1.31 12.56 -5.77
N LEU A 96 2.48 13.16 -5.51
CA LEU A 96 2.66 14.61 -5.56
C LEU A 96 2.25 15.20 -6.91
N GLU A 97 2.65 14.57 -8.02
CA GLU A 97 2.33 15.04 -9.36
C GLU A 97 0.81 15.07 -9.63
N ILE A 98 0.06 14.12 -9.06
CA ILE A 98 -1.40 14.04 -9.18
C ILE A 98 -2.08 15.07 -8.25
N LEU A 99 -1.47 15.35 -7.10
CA LEU A 99 -1.93 16.41 -6.21
C LEU A 99 -1.76 17.79 -6.87
N GLN A 100 -0.61 18.04 -7.48
CA GLN A 100 -0.29 19.31 -8.13
C GLN A 100 -1.14 19.55 -9.39
N ASP A 101 -1.35 18.54 -10.22
CA ASP A 101 -2.20 18.64 -11.41
C ASP A 101 -3.40 17.67 -11.35
N PRO A 102 -4.59 18.15 -10.92
CA PRO A 102 -5.81 17.34 -10.87
C PRO A 102 -6.36 16.86 -12.23
N GLN A 103 -5.78 17.31 -13.34
CA GLN A 103 -6.10 16.85 -14.70
C GLN A 103 -5.10 15.81 -15.20
N LEU A 104 -3.96 15.64 -14.52
CA LEU A 104 -2.97 14.63 -14.85
C LEU A 104 -3.59 13.23 -14.72
N LYS A 105 -3.30 12.39 -15.71
CA LYS A 105 -3.73 10.99 -15.68
C LYS A 105 -2.90 10.24 -14.64
N TYR A 106 -3.60 9.44 -13.84
CA TYR A 106 -2.96 8.46 -12.97
C TYR A 106 -2.18 7.44 -13.79
N THR A 107 -1.06 6.99 -13.25
CA THR A 107 -0.14 6.03 -13.86
C THR A 107 0.19 4.91 -12.86
N THR A 108 0.80 3.82 -13.34
CA THR A 108 1.37 2.82 -12.45
C THR A 108 2.34 3.45 -11.43
N ALA A 109 3.13 4.44 -11.84
CA ALA A 109 4.04 5.13 -10.91
C ALA A 109 3.32 5.90 -9.80
N SER A 110 2.11 6.41 -10.06
CA SER A 110 1.27 7.02 -9.01
C SER A 110 0.66 5.98 -8.06
N ASP A 111 0.41 4.76 -8.54
CA ASP A 111 0.02 3.64 -7.67
C ASP A 111 1.20 3.14 -6.83
N VAL A 112 2.43 3.15 -7.37
CA VAL A 112 3.64 2.83 -6.60
C VAL A 112 3.81 3.79 -5.42
N TRP A 113 3.56 5.08 -5.62
CA TRP A 113 3.53 6.04 -4.50
C TRP A 113 2.48 5.65 -3.45
N ALA A 114 1.25 5.35 -3.89
CA ALA A 114 0.18 4.93 -2.99
C ALA A 114 0.51 3.62 -2.26
N PHE A 115 1.27 2.73 -2.88
CA PHE A 115 1.81 1.52 -2.26
C PHE A 115 2.83 1.86 -1.16
N GLY A 116 3.73 2.82 -1.37
CA GLY A 116 4.64 3.30 -0.33
C GLY A 116 3.91 3.80 0.92
N ILE A 117 2.82 4.55 0.72
CA ILE A 117 1.94 4.98 1.84
C ILE A 117 1.19 3.78 2.45
N THR A 118 0.80 2.79 1.66
CA THR A 118 0.13 1.57 2.15
C THR A 118 1.08 0.71 2.99
N LEU A 119 2.36 0.60 2.62
CA LEU A 119 3.39 -0.01 3.45
C LEU A 119 3.51 0.73 4.79
N TRP A 120 3.49 2.06 4.74
CA TRP A 120 3.51 2.87 5.95
C TRP A 120 2.30 2.59 6.85
N GLU A 121 1.09 2.47 6.28
CA GLU A 121 -0.10 2.06 7.05
C GLU A 121 0.08 0.69 7.70
N ILE A 122 0.67 -0.28 6.98
CA ILE A 122 0.93 -1.62 7.52
C ILE A 122 1.83 -1.52 8.75
N TYR A 123 3.00 -0.90 8.63
CA TYR A 123 3.97 -0.84 9.74
C TYR A 123 3.61 0.17 10.83
N SER A 124 2.69 1.09 10.59
CA SER A 124 2.13 1.98 11.63
C SER A 124 0.85 1.44 12.27
N LEU A 125 0.46 0.21 11.93
CA LEU A 125 -0.74 -0.46 12.41
C LEU A 125 -2.03 0.35 12.14
N GLY A 126 -2.13 0.92 10.94
CA GLY A 126 -3.34 1.56 10.41
C GLY A 126 -3.48 3.05 10.75
N ASP A 127 -2.38 3.72 11.11
CA ASP A 127 -2.38 5.16 11.36
C ASP A 127 -2.58 6.00 10.09
N LEU A 128 -2.71 7.31 10.30
CA LEU A 128 -2.79 8.27 9.20
C LEU A 128 -1.40 8.84 8.89
N PRO A 129 -0.93 8.77 7.63
CA PRO A 129 0.46 9.10 7.26
C PRO A 129 0.81 10.59 7.41
N TYR A 130 -0.19 11.47 7.39
CA TYR A 130 0.00 12.91 7.51
C TYR A 130 -1.03 13.51 8.46
N PRO A 131 -0.64 14.48 9.31
CA PRO A 131 -1.54 15.11 10.28
C PRO A 131 -2.55 16.08 9.65
N THR A 132 -2.27 16.58 8.43
CA THR A 132 -3.13 17.52 7.72
C THR A 132 -4.18 16.83 6.85
N GLY A 133 -5.41 17.35 6.85
CA GLY A 133 -6.44 17.02 5.85
C GLY A 133 -6.48 17.99 4.66
N HIS A 134 -5.74 19.10 4.72
CA HIS A 134 -5.75 20.13 3.68
C HIS A 134 -4.76 19.79 2.58
N LYS A 135 -5.27 19.71 1.35
CA LYS A 135 -4.50 19.38 0.15
C LYS A 135 -3.29 20.30 -0.05
N ASP A 136 -3.45 21.61 0.05
CA ASP A 136 -2.37 22.56 -0.23
C ASP A 136 -1.21 22.43 0.77
N LYS A 137 -1.54 22.23 2.06
CA LYS A 137 -0.53 21.94 3.09
C LYS A 137 0.20 20.63 2.84
N LEU A 138 -0.50 19.61 2.33
CA LEU A 138 0.11 18.34 1.96
C LEU A 138 1.06 18.51 0.78
N ILE A 139 0.69 19.28 -0.24
CA ILE A 139 1.56 19.59 -1.39
C ILE A 139 2.85 20.26 -0.90
N THR A 140 2.75 21.34 -0.12
CA THR A 140 3.93 22.04 0.41
C THR A 140 4.86 21.13 1.22
N LEU A 141 4.28 20.24 2.04
CA LEU A 141 5.03 19.27 2.83
C LEU A 141 5.80 18.27 1.93
N LEU A 142 5.14 17.76 0.89
CA LEU A 142 5.73 16.77 -0.02
C LEU A 142 6.79 17.38 -0.94
N GLU A 143 6.59 18.63 -1.39
CA GLU A 143 7.53 19.42 -2.19
C GLU A 143 8.84 19.69 -1.44
N SER A 144 8.78 19.87 -0.11
CA SER A 144 10.01 20.01 0.71
C SER A 144 10.77 18.70 0.89
N GLY A 145 10.33 17.61 0.27
CA GLY A 145 10.92 16.28 0.40
C GLY A 145 10.47 15.51 1.64
N THR A 146 9.58 16.08 2.46
CA THR A 146 9.11 15.40 3.68
C THR A 146 8.29 14.16 3.32
N ARG A 147 8.52 13.08 4.06
CA ARG A 147 7.76 11.82 4.00
C ARG A 147 7.29 11.46 5.41
N PRO A 148 6.33 10.55 5.57
CA PRO A 148 5.92 10.08 6.89
C PRO A 148 7.11 9.46 7.63
N ASP A 149 7.26 9.76 8.91
CA ASP A 149 8.34 9.21 9.73
C ASP A 149 8.28 7.68 9.76
N LYS A 150 9.44 7.02 9.84
CA LYS A 150 9.51 5.55 9.89
C LYS A 150 8.70 5.02 11.09
N PRO A 151 7.72 4.13 10.88
CA PRO A 151 7.02 3.48 11.97
C PRO A 151 7.97 2.62 12.83
N VAL A 152 7.67 2.50 14.13
CA VAL A 152 8.48 1.71 15.08
C VAL A 152 8.62 0.26 14.62
N GLU A 153 7.54 -0.35 14.15
CA GLU A 153 7.51 -1.75 13.71
C GLU A 153 8.12 -1.96 12.32
N CYS A 154 8.59 -0.90 11.64
CA CYS A 154 9.13 -0.99 10.29
C CYS A 154 10.63 -1.30 10.32
N PRO A 155 11.09 -2.42 9.72
CA PRO A 155 12.50 -2.67 9.49
C PRO A 155 13.15 -1.54 8.69
N ASP A 156 14.39 -1.18 9.04
CA ASP A 156 15.12 -0.09 8.39
C ASP A 156 15.29 -0.32 6.89
N ASP A 157 15.54 -1.56 6.49
CA ASP A 157 15.72 -1.91 5.09
C ASP A 157 14.42 -1.77 4.29
N ILE A 158 13.28 -2.19 4.84
CA ILE A 158 11.99 -2.03 4.17
C ILE A 158 11.66 -0.54 4.03
N TYR A 159 11.91 0.26 5.06
CA TYR A 159 11.69 1.70 5.00
C TYR A 159 12.59 2.40 3.96
N ASN A 160 13.90 2.21 4.07
CA ASN A 160 14.87 2.93 3.25
C ASN A 160 14.98 2.41 1.82
N GLN A 161 14.91 1.09 1.64
CA GLN A 161 15.18 0.47 0.36
C GLN A 161 13.93 0.27 -0.50
N VAL A 162 12.73 0.21 0.12
CA VAL A 162 11.45 0.00 -0.58
C VAL A 162 10.54 1.21 -0.41
N MET A 163 10.14 1.55 0.83
CA MET A 163 9.08 2.52 1.11
C MET A 163 9.43 3.92 0.60
N LEU A 164 10.61 4.45 0.94
CA LEU A 164 11.06 5.76 0.47
C LEU A 164 11.26 5.82 -1.05
N LYS A 165 11.77 4.74 -1.66
CA LYS A 165 11.92 4.68 -3.14
C LYS A 165 10.58 4.66 -3.86
N CYS A 166 9.55 4.04 -3.29
CA CYS A 166 8.19 4.12 -3.81
C CYS A 166 7.66 5.56 -3.82
N MET A 167 8.11 6.38 -2.88
CA MET A 167 7.71 7.79 -2.73
C MET A 167 8.76 8.78 -3.26
N ASP A 168 9.57 8.37 -4.25
CA ASP A 168 10.48 9.30 -4.93
C ASP A 168 9.68 10.44 -5.59
N HIS A 169 10.25 11.64 -5.52
CA HIS A 169 9.66 12.84 -6.12
C HIS A 169 9.54 12.70 -7.65
N ASP A 170 10.51 12.05 -8.29
CA ASP A 170 10.49 11.76 -9.72
C ASP A 170 9.76 10.43 -9.97
N PRO A 171 8.59 10.44 -10.64
CA PRO A 171 7.84 9.21 -10.92
C PRO A 171 8.63 8.17 -11.71
N SER A 172 9.63 8.59 -12.51
CA SER A 172 10.45 7.69 -13.32
C SER A 172 11.51 6.93 -12.52
N LYS A 173 11.84 7.40 -11.30
CA LYS A 173 12.79 6.75 -10.39
C LYS A 173 12.14 5.74 -9.46
N ARG A 174 10.80 5.71 -9.40
CA ARG A 174 10.04 4.77 -8.57
C ARG A 174 10.21 3.35 -9.12
N PRO A 175 10.41 2.34 -8.27
CA PRO A 175 10.54 0.95 -8.72
C PRO A 175 9.23 0.42 -9.30
N SER A 176 9.32 -0.56 -10.19
CA SER A 176 8.15 -1.33 -10.65
C SER A 176 7.61 -2.24 -9.54
N PHE A 177 6.34 -2.64 -9.64
CA PHE A 177 5.75 -3.57 -8.68
C PHE A 177 6.46 -4.94 -8.63
N GLN A 178 7.03 -5.41 -9.75
CA GLN A 178 7.87 -6.60 -9.78
C GLN A 178 9.12 -6.42 -8.91
N GLN A 179 9.88 -5.32 -9.10
CA GLN A 179 11.06 -5.03 -8.29
C GLN A 179 10.73 -4.87 -6.80
N ILE A 180 9.58 -4.27 -6.48
CA ILE A 180 9.09 -4.13 -5.11
C ILE A 180 8.78 -5.50 -4.51
N LYS A 181 8.03 -6.35 -5.23
CA LYS A 181 7.67 -7.71 -4.79
C LYS A 181 8.93 -8.53 -4.51
N ASP A 182 9.90 -8.50 -5.43
CA ASP A 182 11.14 -9.25 -5.30
C ASP A 182 11.94 -8.79 -4.07
N GLN A 183 12.09 -7.48 -3.87
CA GLN A 183 12.75 -6.95 -2.67
C GLN A 183 12.03 -7.32 -1.38
N LEU A 184 10.70 -7.27 -1.36
CA LEU A 184 9.93 -7.64 -0.17
C LEU A 184 10.03 -9.14 0.14
N ASN A 185 10.13 -10.00 -0.88
CA ASN A 185 10.36 -11.43 -0.70
C ASN A 185 11.73 -11.71 -0.05
N ASP A 186 12.76 -10.93 -0.36
CA ASP A 186 14.07 -11.08 0.28
C ASP A 186 14.02 -10.82 1.80
N PHE A 187 13.07 -9.98 2.26
CA PHE A 187 12.82 -9.72 3.68
C PHE A 187 11.79 -10.65 4.30
N PHE A 188 11.06 -11.43 3.49
CA PHE A 188 10.04 -12.33 3.98
C PHE A 188 10.63 -13.71 4.19
N HIS A 189 10.77 -14.08 5.46
CA HIS A 189 11.08 -15.45 5.85
C HIS A 189 9.77 -16.16 6.19
N PRO A 190 9.19 -16.96 5.28
CA PRO A 190 8.02 -17.74 5.65
C PRO A 190 8.40 -18.65 6.83
N PRO A 191 7.51 -18.83 7.82
CA PRO A 191 7.73 -19.87 8.81
C PRO A 191 7.96 -21.19 8.06
N PRO A 192 8.90 -22.04 8.51
CA PRO A 192 9.11 -23.35 7.91
C PRO A 192 7.79 -24.11 7.96
N ASP A 193 7.15 -24.25 6.80
CA ASP A 193 5.89 -24.98 6.67
C ASP A 193 6.21 -26.47 6.47
N ASP A 194 5.65 -27.31 7.35
CA ASP A 194 5.64 -28.78 7.25
C ASP A 194 4.93 -29.30 5.99
N SER A 195 4.35 -28.43 5.15
CA SER A 195 3.55 -28.82 3.99
C SER A 195 4.24 -28.74 2.61
N GLY A 196 5.47 -28.21 2.50
CA GLY A 196 6.31 -28.41 1.31
C GLY A 196 5.77 -27.89 -0.03
N ILE A 197 4.81 -26.96 -0.06
CA ILE A 197 4.29 -26.37 -1.30
C ILE A 197 4.81 -24.93 -1.45
N TYR A 198 5.94 -24.80 -2.16
CA TYR A 198 6.40 -23.53 -2.71
C TYR A 198 5.40 -23.04 -3.78
N TYR A 199 4.75 -21.90 -3.55
CA TYR A 199 4.11 -21.16 -4.62
C TYR A 199 5.16 -20.33 -5.36
N GLY A 200 5.79 -20.94 -6.35
CA GLY A 200 6.40 -20.18 -7.44
C GLY A 200 5.32 -19.84 -8.46
N LEU A 201 4.96 -18.55 -8.55
CA LEU A 201 4.38 -17.90 -9.73
C LEU A 201 4.79 -16.43 -9.75
#